data_AF-A0A8C3C7Y0-F1
#
_entry.id   AF-A0A8C3C7Y0-F1
#
_cell.length_a   1.000
_cell.length_b   1.000
_cell.length_c   1.000
_cell.angle_alpha   90.00
_cell.angle_beta   90.00
_cell.angle_gamma   90.00
#
_symmetry.space_group_name_H-M   'P 1'
#
loop_
_entity.id
_entity.type
_entity.pdbx_description
1 polymer ?
#
loop_
_entity_poly.entity_id
_entity_poly.type
_entity_poly.pdbx_seq_one_letter_code
_entity_poly.pdbx_strand_id
1 'polypeptide(L)' 'GCAGLGLVGVWAEWRLVESGGGVRMPGNSVNLSCQGSGFNLSLFAIRWYRQAPGVTGKREAVV' A
#
# COMPACT_ATOMS: atom_id res chain seq x y z
N GLY A 1 -19.11 -13.05 -16.69
CA GLY A 1 -18.51 -12.46 -17.90
C GLY A 1 -19.36 -11.29 -18.30
N CYS A 2 -18.75 -10.12 -18.52
CA CYS A 2 -19.44 -8.98 -19.09
C CYS A 2 -18.70 -8.60 -20.38
N ALA A 3 -19.39 -8.69 -21.51
CA ALA A 3 -18.96 -8.15 -22.79
C ALA A 3 -19.73 -6.85 -23.05
N GLY A 4 -19.02 -5.82 -23.49
CA GLY A 4 -19.59 -4.56 -23.97
C GLY A 4 -18.48 -3.75 -24.66
N LEU A 5 -18.48 -3.78 -25.99
CA LEU A 5 -17.56 -3.02 -26.85
C LEU A 5 -18.07 -1.57 -26.98
N GLY A 6 -17.20 -0.59 -26.73
CA GLY A 6 -17.46 0.83 -26.99
C GLY A 6 -16.44 1.72 -26.30
N LEU A 7 -15.30 1.99 -26.98
CA LEU A 7 -14.15 2.81 -26.54
C LEU A 7 -14.06 3.01 -25.01
N VAL A 8 -13.91 1.89 -24.30
CA VAL A 8 -13.75 1.89 -22.85
C VAL A 8 -12.31 2.32 -22.61
N GLY A 9 -12.11 3.49 -22.01
CA GLY A 9 -10.78 3.96 -21.64
C GLY A 9 -9.98 2.82 -21.02
N VAL A 10 -8.75 2.62 -21.49
CA VAL A 10 -7.86 1.61 -20.91
C VAL A 10 -7.49 2.11 -19.52
N TRP A 11 -8.17 1.58 -18.49
CA TRP A 11 -7.76 1.79 -17.12
C TRP A 11 -6.52 0.93 -16.88
N ALA A 12 -5.41 1.55 -16.50
CA ALA A 12 -4.23 0.81 -16.09
C ALA A 12 -4.53 0.13 -14.74
N GLU A 13 -4.32 -1.19 -14.67
CA GLU A 13 -4.32 -1.88 -13.39
C GLU A 13 -3.04 -1.55 -12.64
N TRP A 14 -3.20 -0.99 -11.44
CA TRP A 14 -2.11 -0.78 -10.51
C TRP A 14 -2.33 -1.59 -9.24
N ARG A 15 -1.24 -2.04 -8.62
CA ARG A 15 -1.30 -2.80 -7.36
C ARG A 15 -0.16 -2.35 -6.45
N LEU A 16 -0.45 -2.32 -5.16
CA LEU A 16 0.51 -2.13 -4.08
C LEU A 16 0.45 -3.36 -3.17
N VAL A 17 1.58 -3.99 -2.91
CA VAL A 17 1.69 -5.17 -2.04
C VAL A 17 2.66 -4.85 -0.91
N GLU A 18 2.16 -4.94 0.32
CA GLU A 18 2.96 -4.75 1.52
C GLU A 18 3.32 -6.11 2.14
N SER A 19 4.53 -6.23 2.67
CA SER A 19 5.02 -7.43 3.33
C SER A 19 5.99 -7.10 4.46
N GLY A 20 6.28 -8.09 5.32
CA GLY A 20 7.15 -7.92 6.49
C GLY A 20 6.44 -7.44 7.76
N GLY A 21 5.13 -7.22 7.71
CA GLY A 21 4.30 -6.97 8.88
C GLY A 21 4.14 -8.22 9.77
N GLY A 22 3.98 -8.01 11.08
CA GLY A 22 3.72 -9.10 12.02
C GLY A 22 4.03 -8.76 13.47
N VAL A 23 3.58 -9.62 14.39
CA VAL A 23 3.90 -9.52 15.82
C VAL A 23 5.34 -9.98 16.02
N ARG A 24 6.18 -9.09 16.55
CA ARG A 24 7.55 -9.41 16.97
C ARG A 24 7.75 -9.10 18.44
N MET A 25 8.83 -9.66 18.99
CA MET A 25 9.24 -9.38 20.36
C MET A 25 9.44 -7.88 20.56
N PRO A 26 9.01 -7.33 21.71
CA PRO A 26 9.29 -5.94 22.07
C PRO A 26 10.79 -5.65 21.98
N GLY A 27 11.16 -4.51 21.43
CA GLY A 27 12.57 -4.10 21.26
C GLY A 27 13.22 -4.56 19.96
N ASN A 28 12.60 -5.47 19.20
CA ASN A 28 13.06 -5.80 17.85
C ASN A 28 12.45 -4.87 16.80
N SER A 29 13.27 -4.43 15.84
CA SER A 29 12.77 -3.72 14.67
C SER A 29 12.03 -4.66 13.72
N VAL A 30 11.01 -4.12 13.05
CA VAL A 30 10.32 -4.76 11.94
C VAL A 30 10.76 -4.08 10.65
N ASN A 31 10.95 -4.87 9.59
CA ASN A 31 11.24 -4.34 8.26
C ASN A 31 9.98 -4.52 7.40
N LEU A 32 9.46 -3.41 6.90
CA LEU A 32 8.32 -3.38 6.00
C LEU A 32 8.81 -3.14 4.58
N SER A 33 8.31 -3.92 3.63
CA SER A 33 8.56 -3.73 2.21
C SER A 33 7.25 -3.47 1.47
N CYS A 34 7.31 -2.56 0.50
CA CYS A 34 6.19 -2.19 -0.37
C CYS A 34 6.61 -2.34 -1.83
N GLN A 35 5.86 -3.16 -2.59
CA GLN A 35 6.08 -3.37 -4.01
C GLN A 35 4.88 -2.87 -4.80
N GLY A 36 5.14 -2.02 -5.79
CA GLY A 36 4.13 -1.48 -6.70
C GLY A 36 4.30 -2.01 -8.11
N SER A 37 3.19 -2.29 -8.78
CA SER A 37 3.15 -2.70 -10.18
C SER A 37 2.14 -1.86 -10.95
N GLY A 38 2.38 -1.67 -12.25
CA GLY A 38 1.50 -0.88 -13.13
C GLY A 38 1.78 0.63 -13.13
N PHE A 39 2.71 1.11 -12.31
CA PHE A 39 3.17 2.51 -12.30
C PHE A 39 4.58 2.62 -11.71
N ASN A 40 5.28 3.70 -12.08
CA ASN A 40 6.60 3.98 -11.53
C ASN A 40 6.47 4.64 -10.14
N LEU A 41 6.66 3.83 -9.10
CA LEU A 41 6.64 4.27 -7.70
C LEU A 41 7.62 5.42 -7.41
N SER A 42 8.75 5.48 -8.12
CA SER A 42 9.79 6.49 -7.88
C SER A 42 9.35 7.91 -8.27
N LEU A 43 8.26 8.05 -9.03
CA LEU A 43 7.70 9.36 -9.37
C LEU A 43 6.81 9.94 -8.26
N PHE A 44 6.56 9.18 -7.18
CA PHE A 44 5.64 9.56 -6.12
C PHE A 44 6.29 9.49 -4.73
N ALA A 45 5.91 10.42 -3.85
CA ALA A 45 6.30 10.36 -2.46
C ALA A 45 5.52 9.25 -1.74
N ILE A 46 6.24 8.23 -1.26
CA ILE A 46 5.67 7.11 -0.49
C ILE A 46 5.92 7.36 0.99
N ARG A 47 4.85 7.29 1.78
CA ARG A 47 4.88 7.50 3.22
C ARG A 47 4.26 6.32 3.94
N TRP A 48 4.87 5.92 5.04
CA TRP A 48 4.37 4.84 5.89
C TRP A 48 3.54 5.41 7.03
N TYR A 49 2.38 4.80 7.25
CA TYR A 49 1.48 5.18 8.33
C TYR A 49 1.10 3.95 9.13
N ARG A 50 1.05 4.10 10.45
CA ARG A 50 0.41 3.10 11.31
C ARG A 50 -0.83 3.67 11.96
N GLN A 51 -1.81 2.81 12.14
CA GLN A 51 -3.05 3.09 12.85
C GLN A 51 -3.15 2.10 13.99
N ALA A 52 -3.26 2.59 15.21
CA ALA A 52 -3.47 1.73 16.37
C ALA A 52 -4.87 1.09 16.31
N PRO A 53 -5.03 -0.17 16.73
CA PRO A 53 -6.34 -0.80 16.83
C PRO A 53 -7.27 0.05 17.70
N GLY A 54 -8.52 0.25 17.26
CA GLY A 54 -9.52 1.01 18.00
C GLY A 54 -9.43 2.54 17.87
N VAL A 55 -8.48 3.08 17.09
CA VAL A 55 -8.39 4.53 16.84
C VAL A 55 -8.89 4.84 15.44
N THR A 56 -9.90 5.71 15.31
CA THR A 56 -10.45 6.14 14.01
C THR A 56 -9.93 7.52 13.64
N GLY A 57 -9.39 7.69 12.43
CA GLY A 57 -9.02 9.00 11.86
C GLY A 57 -7.65 9.55 12.27
N LYS A 58 -6.99 8.99 13.30
CA LYS A 58 -5.61 9.36 13.64
C LYS A 58 -4.63 8.37 13.00
N ARG A 59 -3.77 8.86 12.12
CA ARG A 59 -2.66 8.13 11.51
C ARG A 59 -1.36 8.78 11.95
N GLU A 60 -0.39 8.00 12.39
CA GLU A 60 0.95 8.51 12.67
C GLU A 60 1.91 8.13 11.54
N ALA A 61 2.79 9.05 11.17
CA ALA A 61 3.86 8.78 10.21
C ALA A 61 4.95 7.96 10.89
N VAL A 62 5.42 6.91 10.22
CA VAL A 62 6.42 5.98 10.76
C VAL A 62 7.84 6.36 10.29
N VAL A 63 7.96 6.81 9.04
CA VAL A 63 9.18 7.35 8.41
C VAL A 63 8.84 8.51 7.48
#